data_AF-A0A440U7S6-F1
#
_entry.id   AF-A0A440U7S6-F1
#
_cell.length_a   1.000
_cell.length_b   1.000
_cell.length_c   1.000
_cell.angle_alpha   90.00
_cell.angle_beta   90.00
_cell.angle_gamma   90.00
#
_symmetry.space_group_name_H-M   'P 1'
#
loop_
_entity.id
_entity.type
_entity.pdbx_description
1 polymer ?
#
loop_
_entity_poly.entity_id
_entity_poly.type
_entity_poly.pdbx_seq_one_letter_code
_entity_poly.pdbx_strand_id
1 'polypeptide(L)' 'MAVRIKLPGGTLKMKVYRELRERERTRRIPVLKVGSVYFSWWSNRQRPLDDPPGTPDDPDQFSATP' A
#
# COMPACT_ATOMS: atom_id res chain seq x y z
N MET A 1 14.69 8.28 16.32
CA MET A 1 15.47 7.32 15.50
C MET A 1 14.67 6.15 14.90
N ALA A 2 14.25 6.34 13.65
CA ALA A 2 13.76 5.26 12.80
C ALA A 2 14.71 5.07 11.61
N VAL A 3 15.10 3.83 11.33
CA VAL A 3 15.87 3.49 10.12
C VAL A 3 14.89 3.16 9.01
N ARG A 4 15.14 3.70 7.81
CA ARG A 4 14.35 3.41 6.61
C ARG A 4 15.25 2.77 5.58
N ILE A 5 14.92 1.56 5.16
CA ILE A 5 15.66 0.81 4.16
C ILE A 5 14.75 0.69 2.94
N LYS A 6 15.20 1.21 1.80
CA LYS A 6 14.53 1.00 0.52
C LYS A 6 14.91 -0.40 0.03
N LEU A 7 13.92 -1.26 -0.15
CA LEU A 7 14.08 -2.61 -0.66
C LEU A 7 13.26 -2.76 -1.95
N PRO A 8 13.58 -3.74 -2.82
CA PRO A 8 12.72 -4.07 -3.94
C PRO A 8 11.28 -4.30 -3.47
N GLY A 9 10.31 -3.62 -4.06
CA GLY A 9 8.89 -3.75 -3.72
C GLY A 9 8.39 -2.92 -2.51
N GLY A 10 9.25 -2.12 -1.86
CA GLY A 10 8.80 -1.32 -0.73
C GLY A 10 9.86 -0.60 0.09
N THR A 11 9.43 -0.05 1.23
CA THR A 11 10.30 0.53 2.24
C THR A 11 10.07 -0.19 3.56
N LEU A 12 11.14 -0.74 4.10
CA LEU A 12 11.16 -1.30 5.45
C LEU A 12 11.49 -0.18 6.43
N LYS A 13 10.63 0.00 7.43
CA LYS A 13 10.88 0.88 8.57
C LYS A 13 11.24 0.03 9.78
N MET A 14 12.35 0.35 10.41
CA MET A 14 12.79 -0.26 11.66
C MET A 14 12.84 0.79 12.76
N LYS A 15 12.30 0.44 13.93
CA LYS A 15 12.22 1.30 15.11
C LYS A 15 12.47 0.51 16.38
N VAL A 16 12.83 1.21 17.45
CA VAL A 16 12.85 0.66 18.81
C VAL A 16 11.54 0.92 19.54
N TYR A 17 11.24 0.16 20.60
CA TYR A 17 9.96 0.23 21.32
C TYR A 17 9.56 1.62 21.80
N ARG A 18 10.53 2.42 22.25
CA ARG A 18 10.31 3.79 22.75
C ARG A 18 9.87 4.75 21.64
N GLU A 19 10.08 4.38 20.39
CA GLU A 19 9.80 5.21 19.22
C GLU A 19 8.62 4.73 18.37
N LEU A 20 7.98 3.65 18.80
CA LEU A 20 6.72 3.23 18.22
C LEU A 20 5.68 4.33 18.42
N ARG A 21 5.03 4.73 17.33
CA ARG A 21 3.84 5.58 17.41
C ARG A 21 2.75 4.82 18.16
N GLU A 22 1.86 5.55 18.81
CA GLU A 22 0.76 4.97 19.58
C GLU A 22 -0.04 3.93 18.76
N ARG A 23 -0.32 4.21 17.49
CA ARG A 23 -0.97 3.27 16.56
C ARG A 23 -0.20 1.97 16.30
N GLU A 24 1.14 2.03 16.30
CA GLU A 24 2.01 0.84 16.18
C GLU A 24 1.99 0.04 17.49
N ARG A 25 1.92 0.71 18.65
CA ARG A 25 1.78 0.06 19.97
C ARG A 25 0.44 -0.65 20.13
N THR A 26 -0.65 -0.05 19.66
CA THR A 26 -2.00 -0.65 19.66
C THR A 26 -2.18 -1.71 18.56
N ARG A 27 -1.11 -2.10 17.84
CA ARG A 27 -1.12 -3.11 16.77
C ARG A 27 -2.15 -2.87 15.66
N ARG A 28 -2.58 -1.62 15.44
CA ARG A 28 -3.48 -1.27 14.32
C ARG A 28 -2.80 -1.33 12.95
N ILE A 29 -1.48 -1.44 12.95
CA ILE A 29 -0.64 -1.60 11.77
C ILE A 29 0.11 -2.92 11.97
N PRO A 30 0.29 -3.76 10.94
CA PRO A 30 1.12 -4.95 11.06
C PRO A 30 2.55 -4.53 11.43
N VAL A 31 2.98 -4.88 12.65
CA VAL A 31 4.33 -4.65 13.15
C VAL A 31 4.93 -6.00 13.52
N LEU A 32 6.08 -6.33 12.92
CA LEU A 32 6.86 -7.52 13.28
C LEU A 32 7.86 -7.13 14.38
N LYS A 33 7.93 -7.88 15.48
CA LYS A 33 8.94 -7.69 16.52
C LYS A 33 10.02 -8.74 16.37
N VAL A 34 11.28 -8.33 16.25
CA VAL A 34 12.44 -9.24 16.29
C VAL A 34 13.40 -8.72 17.34
N GLY A 35 13.58 -9.48 18.42
CA GLY A 35 14.35 -9.03 19.59
C GLY A 35 13.82 -7.71 20.16
N SER A 36 14.67 -6.68 20.17
CA SER A 36 14.37 -5.35 20.72
C SER A 36 13.90 -4.33 19.67
N VAL A 37 13.81 -4.73 18.41
CA VAL A 37 13.42 -3.87 17.29
C VAL A 37 12.10 -4.30 16.68
N TYR A 38 11.42 -3.31 16.12
CA TYR A 38 10.09 -3.41 15.54
C TYR A 38 10.16 -2.97 14.08
N PHE A 39 9.54 -3.74 13.21
CA PHE A 39 9.56 -3.56 11.78
C PHE A 39 8.15 -3.29 11.25
N SER A 40 8.03 -2.32 10.36
CA SER A 40 6.84 -2.11 9.54
C SER A 40 7.21 -2.05 8.06
N TRP A 41 6.47 -2.78 7.24
CA TRP A 41 6.66 -2.82 5.79
C TRP A 41 5.66 -1.92 5.10
N TRP A 42 6.15 -1.00 4.27
CA TRP A 42 5.32 -0.30 3.30
C TRP A 42 5.63 -0.81 1.91
N SER A 43 4.69 -1.54 1.32
CA SER A 43 4.82 -1.91 -0.09
C SER A 43 4.68 -0.66 -0.96
N ASN A 44 5.58 -0.53 -1.93
CA ASN A 44 5.50 0.48 -2.99
C ASN A 44 4.79 -0.07 -4.23
N ARG A 45 4.25 -1.29 -4.14
CA ARG A 45 3.33 -1.80 -5.15
C ARG A 45 2.14 -0.86 -5.10
N GLN A 46 2.02 -0.01 -6.13
CA GLN A 46 0.74 0.58 -6.47
C GLN A 46 -0.21 -0.62 -6.48
N ARG A 47 -1.19 -0.63 -5.57
CA ARG A 47 -2.34 -1.50 -5.77
C ARG A 47 -2.74 -1.22 -7.23
N PRO A 48 -2.95 -2.24 -8.07
CA PRO A 48 -3.72 -2.00 -9.28
C PRO A 48 -4.95 -1.26 -8.78
N LEU A 49 -5.04 0.03 -9.09
CA LEU A 49 -6.30 0.71 -9.06
C LEU A 49 -7.14 -0.16 -9.99
N ASP A 50 -8.23 -0.71 -9.46
CA ASP A 50 -9.24 -1.33 -10.30
C ASP A 50 -9.52 -0.37 -11.44
N ASP A 51 -9.01 -0.68 -12.63
CA ASP A 51 -9.32 0.03 -13.84
C ASP A 51 -9.32 -1.00 -14.96
N PRO A 52 -10.45 -1.07 -15.67
CA PRO A 52 -10.43 -0.42 -16.96
C PRO A 52 -11.34 0.83 -16.98
N PRO A 53 -10.83 1.99 -17.43
CA PRO A 53 -11.65 3.12 -17.80
C PRO A 53 -11.84 2.97 -19.30
N GLY A 54 -12.87 2.23 -19.72
CA GLY A 54 -12.85 1.71 -21.07
C GLY A 54 -14.16 1.18 -21.64
N THR A 55 -15.29 1.79 -21.31
CA THR A 55 -16.39 1.94 -22.28
C THR A 55 -17.25 3.14 -21.87
N PRO A 56 -17.20 4.27 -22.59
CA PRO A 56 -18.42 5.03 -22.81
C PRO A 56 -19.28 4.15 -23.71
N ASP A 57 -20.33 3.53 -23.16
CA ASP A 57 -21.45 3.08 -23.99
C ASP A 57 -22.06 4.34 -24.60
N ASP A 58 -21.52 4.74 -25.74
CA ASP A 58 -22.03 5.75 -26.65
C ASP A 58 -23.25 5.14 -27.35
N PRO A 59 -24.49 5.59 -27.05
CA PRO A 59 -25.68 5.03 -27.69
C PRO A 59 -25.95 5.75 -29.03
N ASP A 60 -24.99 5.77 -29.96
CA ASP A 60 -25.20 6.40 -31.28
C ASP A 60 -24.41 5.74 -32.44
N GLN A 61 -24.52 4.42 -32.55
CA GLN A 61 -24.17 3.67 -33.77
C GLN A 61 -25.08 2.42 -33.78
N PHE A 62 -26.07 2.22 -34.65
CA PHE A 62 -26.07 2.36 -36.09
C PHE A 62 -27.49 2.59 -36.63
N SER A 63 -27.66 3.65 -37.41
CA SER A 63 -28.69 3.73 -38.45
C SER A 63 -28.32 2.76 -39.58
N ALA A 64 -29.23 1.84 -39.95
CA ALA A 64 -29.59 1.49 -41.33
C ALA A 64 -30.47 0.22 -41.39
N THR A 65 -31.64 0.39 -41.99
CA THR A 65 -32.63 -0.58 -42.49
C THR A 65 -32.00 -1.65 -43.42
N PRO A 66 -32.62 -2.82 -43.63
CA PRO A 66 -33.82 -2.97 -44.48
C PRO A 66 -35.02 -3.65 -43.81
#